data_AF-A0A166D6R3-F1
#
_entry.id   AF-A0A166D6R3-F1
#
_cell.length_a   1.000
_cell.length_b   1.000
_cell.length_c   1.000
_cell.angle_alpha   90.00
_cell.angle_beta   90.00
_cell.angle_gamma   90.00
#
_symmetry.space_group_name_H-M   'P 1'
#
loop_
_entity.id
_entity.type
_entity.pdbx_description
1 polymer ?
#
loop_
_entity_poly.entity_id
_entity_poly.type
_entity_poly.pdbx_seq_one_letter_code
_entity_poly.pdbx_strand_id
1 'polypeptide(L)'
;MSGRLIGGCLETVSLLAGSPFGDVPEFARRCAPEGTIVYLEASGSDSVSVLRLLRSLRLAGWFDAATGILIGRTSGPEAAGLSQEDAVRRALGDLGLPVILDVDTGHVPPQAPLVNGALAEVVLSEGRGRITQHLVA
;
A
#
# COMPACT_ATOMS: atom_id res chain seq x y z
N MET A 1 -5.27 -2.59 -12.49
CA MET A 1 -5.56 -3.51 -11.36
C MET A 1 -6.92 -3.15 -10.78
N SER A 2 -7.60 -4.10 -10.14
CA SER A 2 -8.90 -3.88 -9.47
C SER A 2 -8.95 -4.67 -8.16
N GLY A 3 -9.60 -4.14 -7.13
CA GLY A 3 -9.76 -4.79 -5.84
C GLY A 3 -10.25 -3.84 -4.76
N ARG A 4 -10.42 -4.35 -3.53
CA ARG A 4 -10.83 -3.55 -2.37
C ARG A 4 -9.66 -2.78 -1.80
N LEU A 5 -9.79 -1.45 -1.69
CA LEU A 5 -8.76 -0.61 -1.09
C LEU A 5 -8.58 -0.98 0.38
N ILE A 6 -7.34 -1.18 0.81
CA ILE A 6 -6.99 -1.32 2.22
C ILE A 6 -5.59 -0.76 2.49
N GLY A 7 -5.45 -0.01 3.58
CA GLY A 7 -4.14 0.45 4.07
C GLY A 7 -4.19 1.84 4.70
N GLY A 8 -3.20 2.68 4.39
CA GLY A 8 -2.98 4.00 4.99
C GLY A 8 -1.52 4.23 5.41
N CYS A 9 -1.33 4.93 6.53
CA CYS A 9 -0.01 5.22 7.08
C CYS A 9 0.71 3.94 7.49
N LEU A 10 1.86 3.68 6.88
CA LEU A 10 2.69 2.48 7.04
C LEU A 10 3.10 2.29 8.50
N GLU A 11 3.52 3.36 9.16
CA GLU A 11 3.89 3.35 10.58
C GLU A 11 2.70 2.95 11.48
N THR A 12 1.48 3.33 11.12
CA THR A 12 0.29 3.00 11.89
C THR A 12 -0.15 1.56 11.64
N VAL A 13 -0.34 1.20 10.36
CA VAL A 13 -0.94 -0.11 10.03
C VAL A 13 -0.02 -1.29 10.32
N SER A 14 1.30 -1.07 10.28
CA SER A 14 2.28 -2.08 10.64
C SER A 14 2.23 -2.51 12.11
N LEU A 15 1.74 -1.64 13.01
CA LEU A 15 1.51 -1.99 14.42
C LEU A 15 0.29 -2.89 14.61
N LEU A 16 -0.62 -2.92 13.64
CA LEU A 16 -1.83 -3.75 13.66
C LEU A 16 -1.60 -5.10 13.00
N ALA A 17 -0.58 -5.21 12.14
CA ALA A 17 -0.32 -6.40 11.34
C ALA A 17 -0.06 -7.64 12.22
N GLY A 18 -0.72 -8.75 11.88
CA GLY A 18 -0.66 -9.98 12.67
C GLY A 18 -1.57 -9.99 13.91
N SER A 19 -2.32 -8.90 14.18
CA SER A 19 -3.39 -8.87 15.17
C SER A 19 -4.77 -9.02 14.51
N PRO A 20 -5.83 -9.33 15.27
CA PRO A 20 -7.20 -9.32 14.74
C PRO A 20 -7.65 -7.99 14.13
N PHE A 21 -7.00 -6.87 14.47
CA PHE A 21 -7.33 -5.54 13.96
C PHE A 21 -6.61 -5.19 12.64
N GLY A 22 -5.61 -5.99 12.25
CA GLY A 22 -4.86 -5.85 11.01
C GLY A 22 -4.84 -7.14 10.18
N ASP A 23 -5.86 -7.98 10.33
CA ASP A 23 -6.03 -9.25 9.59
C ASP A 23 -6.53 -8.98 8.16
N VAL A 24 -5.65 -8.41 7.34
CA VAL A 24 -5.90 -8.20 5.90
C VAL A 24 -6.14 -9.51 5.15
N PRO A 25 -5.49 -10.65 5.48
CA PRO A 25 -5.86 -11.94 4.90
C PRO A 25 -7.34 -12.32 5.11
N GLU A 26 -7.89 -12.13 6.31
CA GLU A 26 -9.32 -12.34 6.57
C GLU A 26 -10.21 -11.38 5.78
N PHE A 27 -9.84 -10.11 5.77
CA PHE A 27 -10.57 -9.11 4.99
C PHE A 27 -10.62 -9.47 3.51
N ALA A 28 -9.49 -9.88 2.93
CA ALA A 28 -9.41 -10.30 1.54
C ALA A 28 -10.29 -11.54 1.24
N ARG A 29 -10.34 -12.52 2.17
CA ARG A 29 -11.24 -13.69 2.04
C ARG A 29 -12.70 -13.28 2.02
N ARG A 30 -13.11 -12.31 2.86
CA ARG A 30 -14.50 -11.81 2.90
C ARG A 30 -14.90 -11.03 1.64
N CYS A 31 -13.93 -10.40 0.99
CA CYS A 31 -14.13 -9.66 -0.26
C CYS A 31 -13.85 -10.51 -1.51
N ALA A 32 -13.62 -11.82 -1.37
CA ALA A 32 -13.42 -12.67 -2.54
C ALA A 32 -14.67 -12.65 -3.46
N PRO A 33 -14.50 -12.61 -4.79
CA PRO A 33 -13.25 -12.81 -5.54
C PRO A 33 -12.48 -11.51 -5.87
N GLU A 34 -12.83 -10.37 -5.29
CA GLU A 34 -12.36 -9.05 -5.72
C GLU A 34 -10.87 -8.80 -5.39
N GLY A 35 -10.35 -9.45 -4.34
CA GLY A 35 -8.98 -9.24 -3.84
C GLY A 35 -8.79 -7.86 -3.22
N THR A 36 -7.53 -7.48 -2.95
CA THR A 36 -7.20 -6.19 -2.32
C THR A 36 -6.26 -5.34 -3.17
N ILE A 37 -6.43 -4.03 -3.11
CA ILE A 37 -5.42 -3.06 -3.51
C ILE A 37 -4.85 -2.48 -2.23
N VAL A 38 -3.61 -2.84 -1.91
CA VAL A 38 -2.95 -2.37 -0.69
C VAL A 38 -2.32 -1.01 -0.96
N TYR A 39 -2.76 0.04 -0.27
CA TYR A 39 -2.18 1.37 -0.41
C TYR A 39 -1.48 1.80 0.87
N LEU A 40 -0.21 2.22 0.76
CA LEU A 40 0.63 2.54 1.91
C LEU A 40 1.38 3.84 1.66
N GLU A 41 1.61 4.60 2.71
CA GLU A 41 2.40 5.84 2.65
C GLU A 41 3.19 5.99 3.95
N ALA A 42 4.37 6.61 3.89
CA ALA A 42 5.21 6.82 5.07
C ALA A 42 5.13 8.29 5.50
N SER A 43 4.77 8.53 6.76
CA SER A 43 4.60 9.88 7.33
C SER A 43 5.92 10.62 7.47
N GLY A 44 6.99 9.90 7.74
CA GLY A 44 8.34 10.47 7.86
C GLY A 44 9.44 9.47 8.19
N SER A 45 9.12 8.17 8.23
CA SER A 45 10.10 7.12 8.47
C SER A 45 11.23 7.14 7.43
N ASP A 46 12.44 6.86 7.90
CA ASP A 46 13.58 6.67 7.03
C ASP A 46 13.44 5.40 6.17
N SER A 47 14.22 5.32 5.10
CA SER A 47 14.14 4.20 4.13
C SER A 47 14.43 2.82 4.74
N VAL A 48 15.28 2.72 5.76
CA VAL A 48 15.55 1.45 6.46
C VAL A 48 14.33 1.03 7.28
N SER A 49 13.68 1.98 7.94
CA SER A 49 12.43 1.77 8.65
C SER A 49 11.32 1.35 7.68
N VAL A 50 11.13 2.05 6.56
CA VAL A 50 10.15 1.69 5.50
C VAL A 50 10.34 0.26 5.02
N LEU A 51 11.58 -0.13 4.68
CA LEU A 51 11.90 -1.52 4.27
C LEU A 51 11.46 -2.54 5.32
N ARG A 52 11.74 -2.29 6.60
CA ARG A 52 11.39 -3.21 7.70
C ARG A 52 9.88 -3.31 7.91
N LEU A 53 9.18 -2.18 7.86
CA LEU A 53 7.72 -2.14 8.03
C LEU A 53 7.01 -2.85 6.88
N LEU A 54 7.41 -2.62 5.63
CA LEU A 54 6.86 -3.33 4.47
C LEU A 54 7.11 -4.84 4.55
N ARG A 55 8.30 -5.27 5.00
CA ARG A 55 8.58 -6.69 5.24
C ARG A 55 7.72 -7.27 6.35
N SER A 56 7.43 -6.51 7.40
CA SER A 56 6.53 -6.93 8.47
C SER A 56 5.12 -7.21 7.92
N LEU A 57 4.56 -6.29 7.12
CA LEU A 57 3.26 -6.49 6.46
C LEU A 57 3.26 -7.74 5.56
N ARG A 58 4.35 -7.97 4.82
CA ARG A 58 4.51 -9.16 3.99
C ARG A 58 4.49 -10.44 4.81
N LEU A 59 5.21 -10.49 5.93
CA LEU A 59 5.20 -11.64 6.84
C LEU A 59 3.83 -11.87 7.48
N ALA A 60 3.02 -10.81 7.64
CA ALA A 60 1.65 -10.88 8.08
C ALA A 60 0.63 -11.24 6.98
N GLY A 61 1.09 -11.55 5.76
CA GLY A 61 0.25 -11.99 4.64
C GLY A 61 -0.58 -10.89 3.97
N TRP A 62 -0.29 -9.60 4.23
CA TRP A 62 -1.07 -8.49 3.68
C TRP A 62 -1.17 -8.47 2.15
N PHE A 63 -0.18 -9.06 1.46
CA PHE A 63 -0.07 -9.02 0.01
C PHE A 63 -0.49 -10.34 -0.67
N ASP A 64 -0.85 -11.38 0.09
CA ASP A 64 -1.06 -12.74 -0.46
C ASP A 64 -2.24 -12.80 -1.45
N ALA A 65 -3.27 -11.97 -1.22
CA ALA A 65 -4.44 -11.84 -2.08
C ALA A 65 -4.55 -10.44 -2.71
N ALA A 66 -3.45 -9.67 -2.69
CA ALA A 66 -3.42 -8.37 -3.31
C ALA A 66 -3.36 -8.49 -4.84
N THR A 67 -4.09 -7.62 -5.54
CA THR A 67 -4.05 -7.50 -7.00
C THR A 67 -3.12 -6.38 -7.45
N GLY A 68 -2.63 -5.58 -6.51
CA GLY A 68 -1.58 -4.61 -6.69
C GLY A 68 -1.37 -3.72 -5.47
N ILE A 69 -0.32 -2.90 -5.54
CA ILE A 69 0.16 -2.10 -4.42
C ILE A 69 0.36 -0.65 -4.88
N LEU A 70 -0.10 0.29 -4.06
CA LEU A 70 0.08 1.72 -4.24
C LEU A 70 0.96 2.25 -3.12
N ILE A 71 2.04 2.96 -3.46
CA ILE A 71 2.91 3.61 -2.49
C ILE A 71 2.82 5.12 -2.67
N GLY A 72 2.42 5.81 -1.60
CA GLY A 72 2.35 7.26 -1.56
C GLY A 72 3.72 7.92 -1.48
N ARG A 73 3.79 9.19 -1.86
CA ARG A 73 5.00 10.01 -1.72
C ARG A 73 5.35 10.19 -0.23
N THR A 74 6.64 10.32 0.06
CA THR A 74 7.14 10.58 1.42
C THR A 74 8.23 11.62 1.42
N SER A 75 8.32 12.39 2.50
CA SER A 75 9.44 13.28 2.83
C SER A 75 10.46 12.60 3.75
N GLY A 76 10.25 11.32 4.09
CA GLY A 76 11.13 10.55 4.96
C GLY A 76 12.55 10.43 4.39
N PRO A 77 13.59 10.54 5.22
CA PRO A 77 14.97 10.61 4.73
C PRO A 77 15.47 9.27 4.21
N GLU A 78 16.45 9.33 3.31
CA GLU A 78 17.28 8.16 3.01
C GLU A 78 18.20 7.85 4.19
N ALA A 79 18.40 6.57 4.47
CA ALA A 79 19.29 6.11 5.53
C ALA A 79 20.21 4.99 5.04
N ALA A 80 21.44 4.96 5.56
CA ALA A 80 22.43 3.92 5.27
C ALA A 80 22.68 3.64 3.78
N GLY A 81 22.61 4.68 2.93
CA GLY A 81 22.79 4.56 1.48
C GLY A 81 21.65 3.82 0.75
N LEU A 82 20.48 3.71 1.37
CA LEU A 82 19.27 3.12 0.80
C LEU A 82 18.27 4.23 0.45
N SER A 83 17.85 4.30 -0.81
CA SER A 83 16.76 5.21 -1.21
C SER A 83 15.39 4.70 -0.77
N GLN A 84 14.38 5.58 -0.72
CA GLN A 84 13.00 5.16 -0.44
C GLN A 84 12.46 4.20 -1.51
N GLU A 85 12.78 4.46 -2.79
CA GLU A 85 12.42 3.56 -3.89
C GLU A 85 13.08 2.18 -3.71
N ASP A 86 14.37 2.13 -3.37
CA ASP A 86 15.08 0.86 -3.15
C ASP A 86 14.51 0.10 -1.96
N ALA A 87 14.09 0.79 -0.90
CA ALA A 87 13.43 0.18 0.25
C ALA A 87 12.15 -0.55 -0.19
N VAL A 88 11.30 0.12 -0.97
CA VAL A 88 10.07 -0.48 -1.54
C VAL A 88 10.42 -1.64 -2.46
N ARG A 89 11.34 -1.45 -3.40
CA ARG A 89 11.77 -2.47 -4.37
C ARG A 89 12.30 -3.73 -3.67
N ARG A 90 13.11 -3.58 -2.62
CA ARG A 90 13.67 -4.71 -1.85
C ARG A 90 12.65 -5.41 -0.95
N ALA A 91 11.54 -4.75 -0.63
CA ALA A 91 10.47 -5.35 0.17
C ALA A 91 9.45 -6.10 -0.69
N LEU A 92 9.11 -5.54 -1.87
CA LEU A 92 7.92 -5.93 -2.64
C LEU A 92 8.23 -6.39 -4.08
N GLY A 93 9.43 -6.14 -4.60
CA GLY A 93 9.74 -6.29 -6.02
C GLY A 93 9.75 -7.73 -6.54
N ASP A 94 9.82 -8.72 -5.66
CA ASP A 94 9.78 -10.16 -5.96
C ASP A 94 8.38 -10.78 -5.79
N LEU A 95 7.36 -9.99 -5.45
CA LEU A 95 5.99 -10.49 -5.24
C LEU A 95 5.25 -10.82 -6.54
N GLY A 96 5.75 -10.39 -7.70
CA GLY A 96 5.04 -10.53 -8.98
C GLY A 96 3.78 -9.67 -9.10
N LEU A 97 3.58 -8.72 -8.18
CA LEU A 97 2.46 -7.80 -8.15
C LEU A 97 2.81 -6.45 -8.81
N PRO A 98 1.85 -5.77 -9.45
CA PRO A 98 2.07 -4.41 -9.91
C PRO A 98 2.20 -3.46 -8.72
N VAL A 99 3.28 -2.69 -8.68
CA VAL A 99 3.54 -1.65 -7.67
C VAL A 99 3.60 -0.29 -8.36
N ILE A 100 2.76 0.65 -7.94
CA ILE A 100 2.77 2.04 -8.41
C ILE A 100 3.31 2.91 -7.28
N LEU A 101 4.34 3.70 -7.59
CA LEU A 101 4.94 4.67 -6.67
C LEU A 101 4.37 6.06 -6.93
N ASP A 102 4.72 6.99 -6.04
CA ASP A 102 4.38 8.41 -6.11
C ASP A 102 2.88 8.71 -6.21
N VAL A 103 2.06 7.89 -5.55
CA VAL A 103 0.62 8.12 -5.48
C VAL A 103 0.32 9.33 -4.60
N ASP A 104 -0.59 10.19 -5.05
CA ASP A 104 -1.02 11.41 -4.34
C ASP A 104 -1.93 11.08 -3.15
N THR A 105 -1.37 10.46 -2.12
CA THR A 105 -2.07 10.13 -0.86
C THR A 105 -1.07 10.14 0.29
N GLY A 106 -1.55 10.32 1.52
CA GLY A 106 -0.69 10.33 2.71
C GLY A 106 -0.26 11.70 3.17
N HIS A 107 0.96 11.83 3.70
CA HIS A 107 1.44 13.03 4.38
C HIS A 107 2.05 14.11 3.48
N VAL A 108 2.21 13.85 2.17
CA VAL A 108 2.77 14.80 1.21
C VAL A 108 1.67 15.29 0.25
N PRO A 109 1.43 16.62 0.12
CA PRO A 109 0.43 17.15 -0.82
C PRO A 109 0.76 16.91 -2.29
N PRO A 110 -0.26 16.74 -3.17
CA PRO A 110 -1.69 16.58 -2.87
C PRO A 110 -2.05 15.25 -2.19
N GLN A 111 -3.11 15.26 -1.37
CA GLN A 111 -3.50 14.16 -0.48
C GLN A 111 -4.91 13.64 -0.86
N ALA A 112 -5.02 12.88 -1.95
CA ALA A 112 -6.29 12.32 -2.38
C ALA A 112 -6.83 11.31 -1.34
N PRO A 113 -8.11 11.40 -0.98
CA PRO A 113 -8.72 10.47 -0.04
C PRO A 113 -8.96 9.11 -0.69
N LEU A 114 -8.46 8.07 -0.05
CA LEU A 114 -8.72 6.67 -0.40
C LEU A 114 -9.54 6.04 0.73
N VAL A 115 -10.63 5.36 0.37
CA VAL A 115 -11.61 4.81 1.30
C VAL A 115 -11.36 3.32 1.47
N ASN A 116 -10.87 2.92 2.65
CA ASN A 116 -10.74 1.53 3.03
C ASN A 116 -12.08 0.78 2.85
N GLY A 117 -12.07 -0.35 2.13
CA GLY A 117 -13.26 -1.16 1.81
C GLY A 117 -13.95 -0.80 0.49
N ALA A 118 -13.66 0.35 -0.12
CA ALA A 118 -14.22 0.69 -1.42
C ALA A 118 -13.66 -0.26 -2.49
N LEU A 119 -14.52 -0.73 -3.39
CA LEU A 119 -14.05 -1.38 -4.61
C LEU A 119 -13.42 -0.31 -5.49
N ALA A 120 -12.21 -0.57 -5.98
CA ALA A 120 -11.50 0.40 -6.79
C ALA A 120 -10.87 -0.22 -8.03
N GLU A 121 -10.82 0.61 -9.07
CA GLU A 121 -10.07 0.34 -10.30
C GLU A 121 -8.93 1.34 -10.42
N VAL A 122 -7.73 0.82 -10.67
CA VAL A 122 -6.52 1.64 -10.86
C VAL A 122 -5.94 1.38 -12.24
N VAL A 123 -5.78 2.47 -13.00
CA VAL A 123 -5.20 2.49 -14.34
C VAL A 123 -4.02 3.45 -14.34
N LEU A 124 -2.88 2.98 -14.85
CA LEU A 124 -1.72 3.81 -15.17
C LEU A 124 -1.42 3.61 -16.66
N SER A 125 -1.62 4.65 -17.46
CA SER A 125 -1.38 4.63 -18.90
C SER A 125 -0.77 5.94 -19.33
N GLU A 126 0.30 5.90 -20.14
CA GLU A 126 0.94 7.10 -20.69
C GLU A 126 1.30 8.16 -19.63
N GLY A 127 1.78 7.71 -18.46
CA GLY A 127 2.13 8.60 -17.34
C GLY A 127 0.94 9.23 -16.61
N ARG A 128 -0.30 8.83 -16.92
CA ARG A 128 -1.51 9.31 -16.24
C ARG A 128 -2.10 8.19 -15.38
N GLY A 129 -2.17 8.46 -14.07
CA GLY A 129 -2.85 7.60 -13.10
C GLY A 129 -4.31 7.99 -12.92
N ARG A 130 -5.20 7.00 -12.84
CA ARG A 130 -6.61 7.17 -12.44
C ARG A 130 -6.97 6.11 -11.41
N ILE A 131 -7.61 6.54 -10.32
CA ILE A 131 -8.22 5.69 -9.31
C ILE A 131 -9.72 6.00 -9.32
N THR A 132 -10.55 4.99 -9.56
CA THR A 132 -12.01 5.10 -9.46
C THR A 132 -12.46 4.29 -8.26
N GLN A 133 -13.21 4.90 -7.34
CA GLN A 133 -13.72 4.27 -6.11
C GLN A 133 -15.25 4.15 -6.19
N HIS A 134 -15.77 2.95 -5.98
CA HIS A 134 -17.21 2.68 -5.97
C HIS A 134 -17.69 2.63 -4.52
N LEU A 135 -18.33 3.71 -4.09
CA LEU A 135 -18.90 3.86 -2.75
C LEU A 135 -20.35 3.37 -2.77
N VAL A 136 -20.69 2.42 -1.90
CA VAL A 136 -22.07 2.00 -1.64
C VAL A 136 -22.59 2.76 -0.43
N ALA A 137 -23.82 3.26 -0.55
CA ALA A 137 -24.56 3.93 0.53
C ALA A 137 -25.21 2.92 1.48
#